data_AF-A0A842RKI3-F1
#
_entry.id   AF-A0A842RKI3-F1
#
_cell.length_a   1.000
_cell.length_b   1.000
_cell.length_c   1.000
_cell.angle_alpha   90.00
_cell.angle_beta   90.00
_cell.angle_gamma   90.00
#
_symmetry.space_group_name_H-M   'P 1'
#
loop_
_entity.id
_entity.type
_entity.pdbx_description
1 polymer ?
#
loop_
_entity_poly.entity_id
_entity_poly.type
_entity_poly.pdbx_seq_one_letter_code
_entity_poly.pdbx_strand_id
1 'polypeptide(L)'
;MKNKKILFGIVLVSFFLLPAIAQTKAENEQIGVGEDQGTITITTEKITFKIVGGKPHFIWWNGNQSTADEMYKVHFTSISEFFGDDEVLDSKDELNGISYNLMGNDWDYEIVEEETEVTITLILTGLANDVEIQFVIHIYSEDHTVSGTNQTVTALSEVKIDIVVDNWVFSENAQGLAFKSSLFENQQRHRVRVRNRTGEEQGNNTRAMIFESEEQGGDVAYYEWATTADVYNGTDKISTVDVRTAYFEGPSQGPPGNITIPGDVTPLSHLWLTYPNYGDSYKLVHDPSIGVYEEAFSSGVPLYILPVLAAFFASGLFVLFLKRRK
;
A
#
# COMPACT_ATOMS: atom_id res chain seq x y z
N MET A 1 54.71 -33.99 25.91
CA MET A 1 53.30 -34.38 25.70
C MET A 1 52.48 -34.17 26.97
N LYS A 2 52.02 -32.95 27.22
CA LYS A 2 51.03 -32.52 28.25
C LYS A 2 50.73 -31.06 27.84
N ASN A 3 49.47 -30.64 27.75
CA ASN A 3 48.96 -29.31 27.28
C ASN A 3 48.05 -29.33 26.02
N LYS A 4 47.51 -30.47 25.58
CA LYS A 4 46.48 -30.49 24.51
C LYS A 4 45.03 -30.62 25.00
N LYS A 5 44.77 -30.76 26.30
CA LYS A 5 43.42 -31.01 26.85
C LYS A 5 42.67 -29.76 27.35
N ILE A 6 43.32 -28.60 27.46
CA ILE A 6 42.69 -27.39 28.04
C ILE A 6 41.97 -26.54 26.97
N LEU A 7 42.38 -26.63 25.70
CA LEU A 7 41.81 -25.78 24.64
C LEU A 7 40.43 -26.24 24.12
N PHE A 8 40.02 -27.48 24.41
CA PHE A 8 38.72 -28.01 23.97
C PHE A 8 37.58 -27.67 24.95
N GLY A 9 37.90 -27.34 26.20
CA GLY A 9 36.91 -26.97 27.21
C GLY A 9 36.39 -25.54 27.08
N ILE A 10 37.22 -24.61 26.57
CA ILE A 10 36.86 -23.19 26.47
C ILE A 10 35.89 -22.93 25.30
N VAL A 11 36.00 -23.67 24.20
CA VAL A 11 35.07 -23.53 23.05
C VAL A 11 33.67 -24.09 23.37
N LEU A 12 33.58 -25.08 24.27
CA LEU A 12 32.29 -25.67 24.66
C LEU A 12 31.53 -24.80 25.68
N VAL A 13 32.24 -24.07 26.56
CA VAL A 13 31.62 -23.19 27.57
C VAL A 13 31.09 -21.89 26.93
N SER A 14 31.68 -21.41 25.83
CA SER A 14 31.15 -20.27 25.08
C SER A 14 29.79 -20.54 24.42
N PHE A 15 29.43 -21.81 24.20
CA PHE A 15 28.12 -22.18 23.65
C PHE A 15 27.00 -22.20 24.69
N PHE A 16 27.34 -22.27 25.99
CA PHE A 16 26.39 -22.29 27.11
C PHE A 16 26.24 -20.94 27.82
N LEU A 17 27.01 -19.92 27.43
CA LEU A 17 26.89 -18.53 27.87
C LEU A 17 26.30 -17.64 26.77
N LEU A 18 25.52 -18.22 25.86
CA LEU A 18 24.49 -17.41 25.21
C LEU A 18 23.55 -16.98 26.35
N PRO A 19 23.32 -15.67 26.55
CA PRO A 19 22.27 -15.25 27.45
C PRO A 19 21.05 -16.05 27.04
N ALA A 20 20.38 -16.67 28.01
CA ALA A 20 18.98 -17.00 27.88
C ALA A 20 18.31 -15.66 27.58
N ILE A 21 18.28 -15.28 26.30
CA ILE A 21 17.37 -14.29 25.76
C ILE A 21 16.06 -14.86 26.23
N ALA A 22 15.49 -14.18 27.22
CA ALA A 22 14.17 -14.46 27.69
C ALA A 22 13.35 -14.59 26.40
N GLN A 23 12.90 -15.81 26.12
CA GLN A 23 11.69 -15.99 25.35
C GLN A 23 10.60 -15.41 26.25
N THR A 24 10.57 -14.07 26.37
CA THR A 24 9.31 -13.36 26.44
C THR A 24 8.47 -14.06 25.38
N LYS A 25 7.33 -14.62 25.80
CA LYS A 25 6.29 -15.00 24.87
C LYS A 25 6.21 -13.84 23.90
N ALA A 26 6.79 -14.00 22.71
CA ALA A 26 6.42 -13.17 21.60
C ALA A 26 4.96 -13.55 21.45
N GLU A 27 4.07 -12.70 21.97
CA GLU A 27 2.76 -12.60 21.36
C GLU A 27 3.06 -12.54 19.87
N ASN A 28 2.44 -13.46 19.16
CA ASN A 28 2.70 -13.74 17.76
C ASN A 28 2.12 -12.58 16.96
N GLU A 29 2.66 -11.39 17.18
CA GLU A 29 2.17 -10.13 16.65
C GLU A 29 2.62 -10.10 15.19
N GLN A 30 1.75 -10.64 14.33
CA GLN A 30 1.99 -10.75 12.90
C GLN A 30 2.00 -9.38 12.22
N ILE A 31 1.48 -8.35 12.90
CA ILE A 31 1.41 -6.97 12.46
C ILE A 31 2.03 -6.09 13.56
N GLY A 32 3.19 -5.52 13.30
CA GLY A 32 3.82 -4.54 14.20
C GLY A 32 3.54 -3.12 13.76
N VAL A 33 3.16 -2.25 14.70
CA VAL A 33 2.92 -0.82 14.46
C VAL A 33 4.00 0.01 15.17
N GLY A 34 4.50 1.04 14.49
CA GLY A 34 5.49 1.96 15.05
C GLY A 34 5.32 3.38 14.55
N GLU A 35 5.38 4.33 15.47
CA GLU A 35 5.29 5.77 15.17
C GLU A 35 6.65 6.44 15.39
N ASP A 36 7.15 7.14 14.37
CA ASP A 36 8.37 7.95 14.47
C ASP A 36 8.28 9.21 13.60
N GLN A 37 8.53 10.37 14.20
CA GLN A 37 8.61 11.68 13.51
C GLN A 37 7.45 11.95 12.54
N GLY A 38 6.21 11.64 12.94
CA GLY A 38 5.02 11.83 12.11
C GLY A 38 4.86 10.80 10.99
N THR A 39 5.67 9.74 10.97
CA THR A 39 5.49 8.58 10.11
C THR A 39 4.93 7.42 10.92
N ILE A 40 3.85 6.83 10.43
CA ILE A 40 3.31 5.58 10.97
C ILE A 40 3.84 4.45 10.08
N THR A 41 4.49 3.46 10.69
CA THR A 41 5.04 2.30 9.99
C THR A 41 4.32 1.05 10.48
N ILE A 42 3.77 0.29 9.53
CA ILE A 42 3.18 -1.02 9.77
C ILE A 42 4.07 -2.05 9.10
N THR A 43 4.46 -3.06 9.87
CA THR A 43 5.36 -4.13 9.41
C THR A 43 4.70 -5.47 9.64
N THR A 44 4.59 -6.26 8.58
CA THR A 44 4.22 -7.67 8.67
C THR A 44 5.41 -8.53 8.23
N GLU A 45 5.23 -9.85 8.18
CA GLU A 45 6.24 -10.74 7.60
C GLU A 45 6.41 -10.60 6.07
N LYS A 46 5.47 -9.92 5.38
CA LYS A 46 5.42 -9.84 3.91
C LYS A 46 5.47 -8.42 3.36
N ILE A 47 4.88 -7.44 4.06
CA ILE A 47 4.82 -6.05 3.61
C ILE A 47 5.34 -5.13 4.71
N THR A 48 6.04 -4.09 4.29
CA THR A 48 6.20 -2.90 5.13
C THR A 48 5.45 -1.76 4.46
N PHE A 49 4.59 -1.11 5.24
CA PHE A 49 3.73 -0.03 4.81
C PHE A 49 4.00 1.20 5.67
N LYS A 50 4.01 2.38 5.05
CA LYS A 50 4.25 3.65 5.74
C LYS A 50 3.21 4.69 5.34
N ILE A 51 2.71 5.39 6.35
CA ILE A 51 1.91 6.60 6.22
C ILE A 51 2.81 7.78 6.58
N VAL A 52 3.08 8.65 5.60
CA VAL A 52 4.06 9.74 5.77
C VAL A 52 3.35 11.03 6.20
N GLY A 53 3.76 11.56 7.35
CA GLY A 53 3.27 12.83 7.89
C GLY A 53 1.83 12.77 8.41
N GLY A 54 1.27 11.58 8.64
CA GLY A 54 -0.14 11.39 8.98
C GLY A 54 -1.11 11.76 7.85
N LYS A 55 -0.64 11.79 6.59
CA LYS A 55 -1.41 12.20 5.41
C LYS A 55 -1.67 11.00 4.50
N PRO A 56 -2.59 11.09 3.50
CA PRO A 56 -2.80 10.02 2.52
C PRO A 56 -1.66 9.93 1.49
N HIS A 57 -0.46 9.72 1.99
CA HIS A 57 0.79 9.49 1.30
C HIS A 57 1.36 8.19 1.82
N PHE A 58 1.20 7.17 0.99
CA PHE A 58 1.42 5.79 1.32
C PHE A 58 2.65 5.28 0.58
N ILE A 59 3.53 4.59 1.31
CA ILE A 59 4.70 3.91 0.75
C ILE A 59 4.62 2.45 1.15
N TRP A 60 4.85 1.53 0.23
CA TRP A 60 4.92 0.11 0.55
C TRP A 60 5.99 -0.61 -0.25
N TRP A 61 6.44 -1.73 0.31
CA TRP A 61 7.39 -2.65 -0.31
C TRP A 61 7.33 -4.02 0.37
N ASN A 62 7.99 -5.02 -0.22
CA ASN A 62 8.09 -6.34 0.40
C ASN A 62 9.00 -6.27 1.64
N GLY A 63 8.36 -6.35 2.81
CA GLY A 63 8.99 -6.25 4.11
C GLY A 63 9.65 -7.55 4.51
N ASN A 64 10.87 -7.81 4.01
CA ASN A 64 11.89 -8.78 4.48
C ASN A 64 12.89 -9.15 3.38
N GLN A 65 12.56 -8.86 2.13
CA GLN A 65 13.36 -9.27 0.96
C GLN A 65 13.75 -8.12 0.03
N SER A 66 12.92 -7.07 -0.06
CA SER A 66 13.26 -5.90 -0.86
C SER A 66 14.28 -5.00 -0.16
N THR A 67 15.17 -4.43 -0.96
CA THR A 67 15.99 -3.30 -0.50
C THR A 67 15.09 -2.09 -0.30
N ALA A 68 15.43 -1.17 0.61
CA ALA A 68 14.69 0.09 0.82
C ALA A 68 14.60 0.97 -0.45
N ASP A 69 15.26 0.55 -1.51
CA ASP A 69 15.31 1.14 -2.82
C ASP A 69 14.10 0.73 -3.70
N GLU A 70 13.51 -0.44 -3.48
CA GLU A 70 12.31 -0.95 -4.18
C GLU A 70 11.03 -0.53 -3.42
N MET A 71 10.73 0.76 -3.43
CA MET A 71 9.53 1.30 -2.78
C MET A 71 8.52 1.79 -3.80
N TYR A 72 7.27 1.36 -3.61
CA TYR A 72 6.09 1.83 -4.33
C TYR A 72 5.38 2.88 -3.50
N LYS A 73 4.74 3.81 -4.19
CA LYS A 73 4.15 4.98 -3.55
C LYS A 73 2.85 5.38 -4.21
N VAL A 74 1.84 5.68 -3.39
CA VAL A 74 0.59 6.30 -3.83
C VAL A 74 0.30 7.51 -2.95
N HIS A 75 0.12 8.66 -3.58
CA HIS A 75 -0.07 9.94 -2.89
C HIS A 75 -1.36 10.57 -3.38
N PHE A 76 -2.34 10.75 -2.49
CA PHE A 76 -3.56 11.48 -2.79
C PHE A 76 -3.31 12.98 -2.58
N THR A 77 -3.36 13.74 -3.67
CA THR A 77 -2.88 15.13 -3.67
C THR A 77 -4.02 16.15 -3.59
N SER A 78 -5.15 15.86 -4.22
CA SER A 78 -6.31 16.74 -4.21
C SER A 78 -7.61 15.98 -4.43
N ILE A 79 -8.70 16.55 -3.96
CA ILE A 79 -10.07 16.24 -4.38
C ILE A 79 -10.66 17.50 -5.02
N SER A 80 -11.43 17.35 -6.09
CA SER A 80 -12.11 18.46 -6.77
C SER A 80 -13.44 18.00 -7.32
N GLU A 81 -14.40 18.90 -7.37
CA GLU A 81 -15.54 18.75 -8.27
C GLU A 81 -15.09 18.77 -9.73
N PHE A 82 -15.87 18.12 -10.57
CA PHE A 82 -15.78 18.27 -12.02
C PHE A 82 -17.15 18.55 -12.63
N PHE A 83 -17.11 19.21 -13.79
CA PHE A 83 -18.25 19.69 -14.56
C PHE A 83 -18.10 19.21 -15.99
N GLY A 84 -19.20 19.03 -16.71
CA GLY A 84 -19.13 18.53 -18.08
C GLY A 84 -20.51 18.22 -18.63
N ASP A 85 -20.52 17.66 -19.83
CA ASP A 85 -21.74 17.22 -20.51
C ASP A 85 -22.26 15.88 -19.95
N ASP A 86 -21.39 15.11 -19.28
CA ASP A 86 -21.71 13.82 -18.69
C ASP A 86 -20.99 13.58 -17.34
N GLU A 87 -21.15 12.37 -16.81
CA GLU A 87 -20.59 11.92 -15.53
C GLU A 87 -19.11 11.44 -15.65
N VAL A 88 -18.42 11.81 -16.72
CA VAL A 88 -17.03 11.40 -16.98
C VAL A 88 -16.13 12.62 -16.96
N LEU A 89 -15.02 12.51 -16.22
CA LEU A 89 -13.95 13.49 -16.30
C LEU A 89 -13.10 13.21 -17.54
N ASP A 90 -13.28 14.01 -18.57
CA ASP A 90 -12.58 13.87 -19.83
C ASP A 90 -11.31 14.72 -19.88
N SER A 91 -11.29 15.85 -19.15
CA SER A 91 -10.18 16.78 -19.22
C SER A 91 -9.93 17.56 -17.93
N LYS A 92 -8.76 18.20 -17.84
CA LYS A 92 -8.42 19.07 -16.71
C LYS A 92 -9.32 20.31 -16.64
N ASP A 93 -9.83 20.79 -17.78
CA ASP A 93 -10.60 22.03 -17.86
C ASP A 93 -12.00 21.89 -17.24
N GLU A 94 -12.44 20.66 -17.03
CA GLU A 94 -13.66 20.28 -16.33
C GLU A 94 -13.55 20.37 -14.81
N LEU A 95 -12.32 20.41 -14.28
CA LEU A 95 -12.06 20.55 -12.85
C LEU A 95 -12.30 22.00 -12.43
N ASN A 96 -13.50 22.23 -11.91
CA ASN A 96 -13.95 23.52 -11.42
C ASN A 96 -14.77 23.29 -10.13
N GLY A 97 -15.15 24.34 -9.41
CA GLY A 97 -15.96 24.21 -8.19
C GLY A 97 -15.15 23.98 -6.91
N ILE A 98 -15.74 23.25 -5.97
CA ILE A 98 -15.13 23.01 -4.65
C ILE A 98 -13.93 22.08 -4.81
N SER A 99 -12.79 22.47 -4.25
CA SER A 99 -11.57 21.67 -4.27
C SER A 99 -10.74 21.84 -3.01
N TYR A 100 -10.11 20.75 -2.58
CA TYR A 100 -9.20 20.74 -1.43
C TYR A 100 -7.84 20.13 -1.81
N ASN A 101 -6.78 20.81 -1.37
CA ASN A 101 -5.42 20.27 -1.42
C ASN A 101 -5.18 19.37 -0.20
N LEU A 102 -5.21 18.05 -0.41
CA LEU A 102 -5.10 17.08 0.68
C LEU A 102 -3.74 17.13 1.38
N MET A 103 -2.67 17.48 0.65
CA MET A 103 -1.32 17.57 1.21
C MET A 103 -1.06 18.84 2.00
N GLY A 104 -1.82 19.90 1.71
CA GLY A 104 -1.70 21.21 2.35
C GLY A 104 -2.43 21.33 3.69
N ASN A 105 -3.33 20.41 3.99
CA ASN A 105 -4.10 20.40 5.23
C ASN A 105 -3.44 19.57 6.34
N ASP A 106 -3.82 19.85 7.57
CA ASP A 106 -3.50 19.03 8.74
C ASP A 106 -4.54 17.90 8.87
N TRP A 107 -4.06 16.72 9.24
CA TRP A 107 -4.87 15.51 9.36
C TRP A 107 -4.74 15.00 10.78
N ASP A 108 -5.87 14.61 11.35
CA ASP A 108 -5.89 13.82 12.58
C ASP A 108 -5.78 12.33 12.22
N TYR A 109 -5.33 11.51 13.15
CA TYR A 109 -5.33 10.07 12.97
C TYR A 109 -5.64 9.31 14.26
N GLU A 110 -6.20 8.12 14.08
CA GLU A 110 -6.46 7.14 15.14
C GLU A 110 -5.90 5.78 14.73
N ILE A 111 -5.33 5.05 15.69
CA ILE A 111 -4.83 3.69 15.51
C ILE A 111 -5.59 2.78 16.47
N VAL A 112 -6.19 1.71 15.93
CA VAL A 112 -6.88 0.67 16.69
C VAL A 112 -6.22 -0.67 16.36
N GLU A 113 -5.72 -1.34 17.39
CA GLU A 113 -5.07 -2.65 17.27
C GLU A 113 -5.98 -3.71 17.90
N GLU A 114 -6.44 -4.65 17.07
CA GLU A 114 -7.23 -5.83 17.47
C GLU A 114 -6.41 -7.11 17.26
N GLU A 115 -6.94 -8.25 17.73
CA GLU A 115 -6.24 -9.54 17.63
C GLU A 115 -5.93 -9.94 16.18
N THR A 116 -6.81 -9.58 15.24
CA THR A 116 -6.72 -10.01 13.83
C THR A 116 -6.56 -8.87 12.84
N GLU A 117 -6.50 -7.63 13.31
CA GLU A 117 -6.60 -6.44 12.46
C GLU A 117 -5.92 -5.25 13.11
N VAL A 118 -5.22 -4.46 12.29
CA VAL A 118 -4.84 -3.09 12.65
C VAL A 118 -5.61 -2.14 11.74
N THR A 119 -6.33 -1.20 12.35
CA THR A 119 -7.04 -0.13 11.65
C THR A 119 -6.38 1.21 11.94
N ILE A 120 -6.10 1.98 10.89
CA ILE A 120 -5.61 3.36 11.00
C ILE A 120 -6.56 4.27 10.24
N THR A 121 -7.18 5.21 10.94
CA THR A 121 -8.10 6.16 10.33
C THR A 121 -7.42 7.51 10.22
N LEU A 122 -7.18 8.00 9.01
CA LEU A 122 -6.77 9.38 8.76
C LEU A 122 -8.01 10.24 8.53
N ILE A 123 -8.15 11.35 9.25
CA ILE A 123 -9.36 12.17 9.24
C ILE A 123 -8.99 13.62 8.90
N LEU A 124 -9.65 14.16 7.87
CA LEU A 124 -9.61 15.57 7.52
C LEU A 124 -11.00 16.19 7.74
N THR A 125 -11.06 17.11 8.70
CA THR A 125 -12.27 17.87 9.07
C THR A 125 -12.02 19.38 8.94
N GLY A 126 -13.01 20.20 9.33
CA GLY A 126 -12.91 21.66 9.26
C GLY A 126 -13.01 22.24 7.84
N LEU A 127 -13.46 21.42 6.90
CA LEU A 127 -13.75 21.81 5.52
C LEU A 127 -15.11 22.52 5.44
N ALA A 128 -15.40 23.18 4.32
CA ALA A 128 -16.67 23.88 4.16
C ALA A 128 -17.85 22.91 4.23
N ASN A 129 -18.98 23.37 4.79
CA ASN A 129 -20.20 22.59 5.01
C ASN A 129 -20.01 21.37 5.92
N ASP A 130 -19.01 21.40 6.81
CA ASP A 130 -18.67 20.27 7.69
C ASP A 130 -18.38 18.98 6.89
N VAL A 131 -17.76 19.13 5.71
CA VAL A 131 -17.27 18.00 4.93
C VAL A 131 -16.17 17.29 5.70
N GLU A 132 -16.23 15.97 5.65
CA GLU A 132 -15.22 15.09 6.23
C GLU A 132 -14.66 14.17 5.15
N ILE A 133 -13.35 14.01 5.12
CA ILE A 133 -12.67 13.06 4.23
C ILE A 133 -11.85 12.14 5.11
N GLN A 134 -12.01 10.82 4.93
CA GLN A 134 -11.23 9.83 5.64
C GLN A 134 -10.50 8.87 4.70
N PHE A 135 -9.38 8.37 5.19
CA PHE A 135 -8.73 7.17 4.67
C PHE A 135 -8.68 6.15 5.81
N VAL A 136 -9.52 5.12 5.75
CA VAL A 136 -9.56 4.04 6.76
C VAL A 136 -8.71 2.88 6.26
N ILE A 137 -7.62 2.59 6.94
CA ILE A 137 -6.57 1.70 6.45
C ILE A 137 -6.61 0.44 7.29
N HIS A 138 -6.75 -0.71 6.66
CA HIS A 138 -6.89 -2.01 7.31
C HIS A 138 -5.76 -2.93 6.88
N ILE A 139 -5.08 -3.53 7.87
CA ILE A 139 -4.16 -4.65 7.66
C ILE A 139 -4.69 -5.83 8.48
N TYR A 140 -4.91 -6.97 7.81
CA TYR A 140 -5.44 -8.18 8.44
C TYR A 140 -4.36 -9.24 8.63
N SER A 141 -4.46 -9.99 9.73
CA SER A 141 -3.63 -11.15 10.01
C SER A 141 -4.18 -12.45 9.39
N GLU A 142 -5.45 -12.42 8.99
CA GLU A 142 -6.17 -13.49 8.28
C GLU A 142 -6.82 -12.94 7.00
N ASP A 143 -7.07 -13.79 6.01
CA ASP A 143 -7.66 -13.36 4.74
C ASP A 143 -9.05 -12.76 5.00
N HIS A 144 -9.31 -11.57 4.49
CA HIS A 144 -10.55 -10.85 4.73
C HIS A 144 -11.37 -10.71 3.45
N THR A 145 -12.56 -11.30 3.42
CA THR A 145 -13.49 -11.13 2.28
C THR A 145 -14.24 -9.81 2.42
N VAL A 146 -14.11 -8.93 1.42
CA VAL A 146 -14.81 -7.64 1.41
C VAL A 146 -16.30 -7.87 1.16
N SER A 147 -17.11 -7.50 2.15
CA SER A 147 -18.56 -7.72 2.12
C SER A 147 -19.20 -7.11 0.87
N GLY A 148 -20.07 -7.88 0.21
CA GLY A 148 -20.77 -7.43 -1.01
C GLY A 148 -19.95 -7.50 -2.29
N THR A 149 -18.71 -7.99 -2.23
CA THR A 149 -17.84 -8.19 -3.41
C THR A 149 -17.33 -9.64 -3.47
N ASN A 150 -16.64 -9.98 -4.55
CA ASN A 150 -15.87 -11.23 -4.67
C ASN A 150 -14.38 -11.02 -4.34
N GLN A 151 -14.03 -9.86 -3.75
CA GLN A 151 -12.65 -9.52 -3.41
C GLN A 151 -12.28 -10.09 -2.05
N THR A 152 -11.07 -10.64 -1.96
CA THR A 152 -10.44 -11.06 -0.72
C THR A 152 -9.15 -10.27 -0.57
N VAL A 153 -9.03 -9.56 0.55
CA VAL A 153 -7.80 -8.89 0.98
C VAL A 153 -6.88 -9.96 1.53
N THR A 154 -5.70 -10.11 0.92
CA THR A 154 -4.75 -11.16 1.29
C THR A 154 -4.05 -10.81 2.60
N ALA A 155 -4.11 -11.72 3.57
CA ALA A 155 -3.51 -11.52 4.88
C ALA A 155 -2.03 -11.16 4.80
N LEU A 156 -1.63 -10.14 5.57
CA LEU A 156 -0.26 -9.69 5.76
C LEU A 156 0.46 -9.15 4.50
N SER A 157 -0.04 -9.36 3.28
CA SER A 157 0.57 -8.90 2.02
C SER A 157 -0.23 -7.82 1.29
N GLU A 158 -1.44 -7.54 1.75
CA GLU A 158 -2.33 -6.52 1.20
C GLU A 158 -2.83 -5.58 2.31
N VAL A 159 -2.98 -4.30 1.96
CA VAL A 159 -3.52 -3.24 2.81
C VAL A 159 -4.77 -2.71 2.12
N LYS A 160 -5.93 -2.84 2.77
CA LYS A 160 -7.19 -2.23 2.31
C LYS A 160 -7.22 -0.76 2.76
N ILE A 161 -7.74 0.11 1.91
CA ILE A 161 -7.80 1.55 2.15
C ILE A 161 -9.19 2.03 1.75
N ASP A 162 -9.98 2.52 2.69
CA ASP A 162 -11.33 3.01 2.41
C ASP A 162 -11.27 4.53 2.27
N ILE A 163 -11.59 5.00 1.08
CA ILE A 163 -11.78 6.43 0.82
C ILE A 163 -13.22 6.75 1.21
N VAL A 164 -13.38 7.54 2.27
CA VAL A 164 -14.68 8.01 2.73
C VAL A 164 -14.79 9.50 2.48
N VAL A 165 -15.86 9.93 1.83
CA VAL A 165 -16.24 11.35 1.73
C VAL A 165 -17.62 11.48 2.32
N ASP A 166 -17.74 12.22 3.42
CA ASP A 166 -19.00 12.45 4.09
C ASP A 166 -19.40 13.92 4.02
N ASN A 167 -20.71 14.14 3.99
CA ASN A 167 -21.37 15.43 4.03
C ASN A 167 -20.96 16.40 2.89
N TRP A 168 -20.56 15.89 1.72
CA TRP A 168 -20.26 16.73 0.55
C TRP A 168 -21.53 17.37 0.00
N VAL A 169 -21.51 18.70 -0.19
CA VAL A 169 -22.60 19.44 -0.84
C VAL A 169 -22.10 19.92 -2.19
N PHE A 170 -22.68 19.39 -3.26
CA PHE A 170 -22.23 19.67 -4.62
C PHE A 170 -22.60 21.09 -5.06
N SER A 171 -21.69 21.72 -5.79
CA SER A 171 -22.03 22.94 -6.54
C SER A 171 -23.12 22.67 -7.58
N GLU A 172 -23.92 23.69 -7.89
CA GLU A 172 -24.96 23.59 -8.93
C GLU A 172 -24.33 23.17 -10.28
N ASN A 173 -24.86 22.09 -10.87
CA ASN A 173 -24.38 21.47 -12.12
C ASN A 173 -23.04 20.72 -12.03
N ALA A 174 -22.47 20.51 -10.84
CA ALA A 174 -21.34 19.62 -10.70
C ALA A 174 -21.74 18.19 -11.11
N GLN A 175 -20.94 17.57 -11.97
CA GLN A 175 -21.18 16.22 -12.48
C GLN A 175 -20.60 15.16 -11.55
N GLY A 176 -19.67 15.50 -10.67
CA GLY A 176 -19.11 14.56 -9.70
C GLY A 176 -17.86 15.07 -8.98
N LEU A 177 -17.17 14.14 -8.31
CA LEU A 177 -15.90 14.34 -7.61
C LEU A 177 -14.76 13.59 -8.28
N ALA A 178 -13.56 14.15 -8.20
CA ALA A 178 -12.35 13.57 -8.73
C ALA A 178 -11.23 13.61 -7.69
N PHE A 179 -10.71 12.45 -7.30
CA PHE A 179 -9.52 12.31 -6.47
C PHE A 179 -8.28 12.16 -7.35
N LYS A 180 -7.34 13.08 -7.19
CA LYS A 180 -6.03 13.01 -7.85
C LYS A 180 -5.07 12.19 -7.02
N SER A 181 -4.63 11.05 -7.52
CA SER A 181 -3.54 10.27 -6.95
C SER A 181 -2.33 10.23 -7.88
N SER A 182 -1.16 10.11 -7.28
CA SER A 182 0.10 9.88 -7.99
C SER A 182 0.70 8.55 -7.57
N LEU A 183 0.87 7.66 -8.54
CA LEU A 183 1.42 6.32 -8.34
C LEU A 183 2.81 6.23 -8.99
N PHE A 184 3.83 5.85 -8.23
CA PHE A 184 5.18 5.69 -8.77
C PHE A 184 6.04 4.74 -7.94
N GLU A 185 7.13 4.28 -8.55
CA GLU A 185 8.20 3.52 -7.92
C GLU A 185 9.45 4.38 -7.82
N ASN A 186 10.15 4.34 -6.68
CA ASN A 186 11.34 5.18 -6.44
C ASN A 186 12.46 5.00 -7.47
N GLN A 187 12.75 3.76 -7.87
CA GLN A 187 13.85 3.47 -8.78
C GLN A 187 13.43 3.38 -10.25
N GLN A 188 12.12 3.41 -10.53
CA GLN A 188 11.56 3.28 -11.88
C GLN A 188 12.14 2.08 -12.65
N ARG A 189 12.39 0.98 -11.95
CA ARG A 189 12.93 -0.27 -12.52
C ARG A 189 11.82 -1.15 -13.05
N HIS A 190 10.64 -1.04 -12.46
CA HIS A 190 9.48 -1.84 -12.78
C HIS A 190 8.65 -1.19 -13.87
N ARG A 191 8.17 -2.02 -14.80
CA ARG A 191 7.18 -1.61 -15.78
C ARG A 191 5.82 -1.51 -15.10
N VAL A 192 5.07 -0.45 -15.37
CA VAL A 192 3.69 -0.31 -14.87
C VAL A 192 2.71 -0.68 -15.97
N ARG A 193 1.68 -1.47 -15.64
CA ARG A 193 0.54 -1.76 -16.52
C ARG A 193 -0.78 -1.58 -15.78
N VAL A 194 -1.77 -1.01 -16.46
CA VAL A 194 -3.16 -1.04 -15.99
C VAL A 194 -3.80 -2.33 -16.48
N ARG A 195 -4.39 -3.12 -15.58
CA ARG A 195 -5.08 -4.37 -15.91
C ARG A 195 -6.45 -4.46 -15.24
N ASN A 196 -7.35 -5.16 -15.92
CA ASN A 196 -8.56 -5.73 -15.32
C ASN A 196 -8.14 -7.00 -14.56
N ARG A 197 -8.33 -7.06 -13.23
CA ARG A 197 -7.84 -8.20 -12.43
C ARG A 197 -8.77 -9.41 -12.50
N THR A 198 -10.09 -9.22 -12.57
CA THR A 198 -11.01 -10.32 -12.89
C THR A 198 -11.20 -10.37 -14.40
N GLY A 199 -10.94 -11.53 -15.02
CA GLY A 199 -10.73 -11.71 -16.46
C GLY A 199 -11.94 -11.47 -17.38
N GLU A 200 -12.92 -10.66 -17.00
CA GLU A 200 -14.14 -10.37 -17.78
C GLU A 200 -14.26 -8.85 -18.05
N GLU A 201 -14.01 -8.42 -19.30
CA GLU A 201 -13.96 -7.00 -19.70
C GLU A 201 -15.26 -6.19 -19.49
N GLN A 202 -16.38 -6.83 -19.12
CA GLN A 202 -17.68 -6.16 -18.90
C GLN A 202 -18.41 -6.60 -17.61
N GLY A 203 -17.72 -7.27 -16.68
CA GLY A 203 -18.27 -7.71 -15.39
C GLY A 203 -17.32 -7.51 -14.20
N ASN A 204 -16.28 -6.71 -14.38
CA ASN A 204 -15.15 -6.66 -13.46
C ASN A 204 -15.36 -5.63 -12.34
N ASN A 205 -15.42 -6.12 -11.09
CA ASN A 205 -15.59 -5.30 -9.89
C ASN A 205 -14.32 -4.53 -9.48
N THR A 206 -13.13 -4.85 -10.03
CA THR A 206 -11.88 -4.16 -9.65
C THR A 206 -10.95 -3.89 -10.82
N ARG A 207 -10.16 -2.82 -10.74
CA ARG A 207 -9.06 -2.48 -11.67
C ARG A 207 -7.77 -2.33 -10.87
N ALA A 208 -6.64 -2.65 -11.50
CA ALA A 208 -5.34 -2.53 -10.84
C ALA A 208 -4.29 -1.89 -11.73
N MET A 209 -3.43 -1.09 -11.11
CA MET A 209 -2.11 -0.76 -11.62
C MET A 209 -1.10 -1.74 -11.02
N ILE A 210 -0.44 -2.49 -11.89
CA ILE A 210 0.50 -3.55 -11.52
C ILE A 210 1.91 -3.11 -11.91
N PHE A 211 2.83 -3.26 -10.96
CA PHE A 211 4.27 -3.13 -11.16
C PHE A 211 4.82 -4.50 -11.52
N GLU A 212 5.63 -4.56 -12.58
CA GLU A 212 6.24 -5.79 -13.09
C GLU A 212 7.76 -5.68 -13.11
N SER A 213 8.43 -6.76 -12.70
CA SER A 213 9.88 -6.87 -12.73
C SER A 213 10.33 -7.86 -13.78
N GLU A 214 11.18 -7.39 -14.70
CA GLU A 214 11.88 -8.28 -15.63
C GLU A 214 12.91 -9.15 -14.90
N GLU A 215 13.53 -8.64 -13.83
CA GLU A 215 14.51 -9.36 -13.03
C GLU A 215 13.87 -10.50 -12.24
N GLN A 216 12.69 -10.26 -11.65
CA GLN A 216 11.95 -11.26 -10.87
C GLN A 216 10.99 -12.09 -11.75
N GLY A 217 10.83 -11.73 -13.03
CA GLY A 217 10.06 -12.49 -14.01
C GLY A 217 8.54 -12.47 -13.80
N GLY A 218 7.99 -11.40 -13.21
CA GLY A 218 6.56 -11.34 -12.89
C GLY A 218 6.08 -10.03 -12.28
N ASP A 219 4.81 -10.05 -11.85
CA ASP A 219 4.14 -8.96 -11.14
C ASP A 219 4.69 -8.90 -9.70
N VAL A 220 5.02 -7.71 -9.18
CA VAL A 220 5.73 -7.54 -7.90
C VAL A 220 4.94 -6.76 -6.85
N ALA A 221 4.17 -5.78 -7.29
CA ALA A 221 3.29 -4.98 -6.44
C ALA A 221 2.10 -4.45 -7.23
N TYR A 222 1.08 -3.97 -6.53
CA TYR A 222 -0.10 -3.39 -7.16
C TYR A 222 -0.75 -2.29 -6.31
N TYR A 223 -1.49 -1.43 -7.00
CA TYR A 223 -2.53 -0.57 -6.46
C TYR A 223 -3.84 -0.95 -7.17
N GLU A 224 -4.82 -1.40 -6.41
CA GLU A 224 -6.12 -1.88 -6.87
C GLU A 224 -7.24 -0.98 -6.36
N TRP A 225 -8.32 -0.89 -7.12
CA TRP A 225 -9.52 -0.20 -6.72
C TRP A 225 -10.79 -0.87 -7.26
N ALA A 226 -11.86 -0.78 -6.49
CA ALA A 226 -13.18 -1.19 -6.94
C ALA A 226 -13.67 -0.28 -8.08
N THR A 227 -14.39 -0.86 -9.05
CA THR A 227 -15.02 -0.10 -10.14
C THR A 227 -16.36 0.52 -9.73
N THR A 228 -16.73 0.36 -8.46
CA THR A 228 -17.95 0.91 -7.86
C THR A 228 -17.66 1.44 -6.47
N ALA A 229 -18.44 2.44 -6.03
CA ALA A 229 -18.42 2.98 -4.69
C ALA A 229 -19.83 2.96 -4.10
N ASP A 230 -19.94 2.77 -2.80
CA ASP A 230 -21.22 2.71 -2.11
C ASP A 230 -21.60 4.08 -1.54
N VAL A 231 -22.89 4.41 -1.63
CA VAL A 231 -23.44 5.68 -1.15
C VAL A 231 -24.42 5.40 -0.02
N TYR A 232 -24.27 6.12 1.07
CA TYR A 232 -25.03 5.96 2.30
C TYR A 232 -25.72 7.26 2.71
N ASN A 233 -26.93 7.12 3.25
CA ASN A 233 -27.58 8.17 4.04
C ASN A 233 -27.54 7.74 5.51
N GLY A 234 -26.60 8.31 6.27
CA GLY A 234 -26.25 7.82 7.60
C GLY A 234 -25.65 6.40 7.53
N THR A 235 -26.36 5.41 8.06
CA THR A 235 -25.94 4.00 8.06
C THR A 235 -26.56 3.18 6.93
N ASP A 236 -27.58 3.72 6.27
CA ASP A 236 -28.34 2.98 5.26
C ASP A 236 -27.70 3.16 3.88
N LYS A 237 -27.27 2.05 3.27
CA LYS A 237 -26.82 2.06 1.87
C LYS A 237 -28.00 2.37 0.95
N ILE A 238 -27.92 3.47 0.21
CA ILE A 238 -28.99 3.95 -0.68
C ILE A 238 -28.68 3.74 -2.16
N SER A 239 -27.41 3.64 -2.54
CA SER A 239 -26.99 3.45 -3.93
C SER A 239 -25.60 2.84 -4.02
N THR A 240 -25.23 2.42 -5.23
CA THR A 240 -23.87 2.11 -5.65
C THR A 240 -23.62 2.84 -6.96
N VAL A 241 -22.51 3.56 -7.07
CA VAL A 241 -22.14 4.38 -8.23
C VAL A 241 -20.89 3.84 -8.90
N ASP A 242 -20.79 4.03 -10.22
CA ASP A 242 -19.62 3.59 -10.98
C ASP A 242 -18.43 4.52 -10.71
N VAL A 243 -17.28 3.93 -10.38
CA VAL A 243 -15.99 4.63 -10.24
C VAL A 243 -15.27 4.57 -11.58
N ARG A 244 -15.02 5.74 -12.14
CA ARG A 244 -14.29 5.89 -13.41
C ARG A 244 -12.87 6.39 -13.17
N THR A 245 -12.08 6.36 -14.24
CA THR A 245 -10.67 6.74 -14.18
C THR A 245 -10.28 7.64 -15.33
N ALA A 246 -9.58 8.73 -15.04
CA ALA A 246 -8.92 9.57 -16.04
C ALA A 246 -7.41 9.66 -15.79
N TYR A 247 -6.64 9.94 -16.84
CA TYR A 247 -5.18 9.87 -16.82
C TYR A 247 -4.60 11.08 -17.54
N PHE A 248 -4.47 12.20 -16.84
CA PHE A 248 -3.85 13.39 -17.42
C PHE A 248 -3.06 14.20 -16.39
N GLU A 249 -1.96 14.76 -16.86
CA GLU A 249 -1.10 15.72 -16.17
C GLU A 249 -0.89 16.94 -17.07
N GLY A 250 -1.97 17.66 -17.39
CA GLY A 250 -1.92 18.62 -18.49
C GLY A 250 -2.11 17.95 -19.86
N PRO A 251 -1.92 18.68 -20.98
CA PRO A 251 -2.78 18.57 -22.14
C PRO A 251 -2.60 17.24 -22.88
N SER A 252 -3.67 16.47 -22.90
CA SER A 252 -3.95 15.27 -23.69
C SER A 252 -2.93 14.13 -23.61
N GLN A 253 -3.24 13.13 -22.79
CA GLN A 253 -3.00 11.74 -23.14
C GLN A 253 -4.33 11.02 -22.88
N GLY A 254 -4.89 10.39 -23.92
CA GLY A 254 -6.19 9.72 -23.85
C GLY A 254 -6.18 8.48 -22.94
N PRO A 255 -7.29 7.71 -22.91
CA PRO A 255 -7.42 6.57 -22.00
C PRO A 255 -6.32 5.51 -22.27
N PRO A 256 -5.79 4.84 -21.22
CA PRO A 256 -4.66 3.93 -21.34
C PRO A 256 -5.10 2.60 -21.95
N GLY A 257 -5.28 2.59 -23.27
CA GLY A 257 -5.30 1.37 -24.06
C GLY A 257 -3.86 0.92 -24.28
N ASN A 258 -3.42 -0.10 -23.53
CA ASN A 258 -2.24 -0.91 -23.82
C ASN A 258 -0.96 -0.12 -24.19
N ILE A 259 -0.60 0.88 -23.37
CA ILE A 259 0.67 1.57 -23.59
C ILE A 259 1.80 0.67 -23.06
N THR A 260 2.40 -0.10 -23.97
CA THR A 260 3.78 -0.55 -23.81
C THR A 260 4.64 0.61 -24.29
N ILE A 261 5.21 1.42 -23.38
CA ILE A 261 6.23 2.41 -23.77
C ILE A 261 7.60 1.75 -23.62
N PRO A 262 8.29 1.39 -24.70
CA PRO A 262 9.69 1.04 -24.64
C PRO A 262 10.49 2.34 -24.61
N GLY A 263 11.23 2.59 -23.53
CA GLY A 263 12.41 3.46 -23.57
C GLY A 263 12.25 4.94 -23.22
N ASP A 264 11.06 5.45 -22.89
CA ASP A 264 10.91 6.77 -22.26
C ASP A 264 9.82 6.70 -21.18
N VAL A 265 10.28 6.48 -19.95
CA VAL A 265 9.46 6.26 -18.75
C VAL A 265 8.81 7.58 -18.36
N THR A 266 7.71 7.95 -19.02
CA THR A 266 6.81 8.93 -18.41
C THR A 266 5.98 8.13 -17.41
N PRO A 267 6.17 8.32 -16.09
CA PRO A 267 5.36 7.62 -15.10
C PRO A 267 3.88 7.84 -15.42
N LEU A 268 3.04 6.84 -15.16
CA LEU A 268 1.59 7.07 -15.00
C LEU A 268 1.43 7.86 -13.69
N SER A 269 1.89 9.11 -13.71
CA SER A 269 2.10 9.95 -12.54
C SER A 269 0.79 10.46 -11.96
N HIS A 270 -0.31 10.39 -12.72
CA HIS A 270 -1.60 10.93 -12.30
C HIS A 270 -2.76 10.04 -12.72
N LEU A 271 -3.34 9.40 -11.71
CA LEU A 271 -4.62 8.74 -11.78
C LEU A 271 -5.65 9.67 -11.16
N TRP A 272 -6.77 9.84 -11.85
CA TRP A 272 -7.96 10.46 -11.28
C TRP A 272 -9.00 9.37 -11.06
N LEU A 273 -9.37 9.13 -9.81
CA LEU A 273 -10.55 8.32 -9.48
C LEU A 273 -11.75 9.26 -9.45
N THR A 274 -12.79 8.95 -10.21
CA THR A 274 -13.92 9.86 -10.39
C THR A 274 -15.23 9.20 -10.02
N TYR A 275 -16.07 9.96 -9.33
CA TYR A 275 -17.33 9.53 -8.76
C TYR A 275 -18.41 10.46 -9.30
N PRO A 276 -19.50 9.96 -9.92
CA PRO A 276 -20.59 10.80 -10.37
C PRO A 276 -21.23 11.51 -9.16
N ASN A 277 -21.95 12.59 -9.42
CA ASN A 277 -22.71 13.30 -8.40
C ASN A 277 -23.72 12.34 -7.77
N TYR A 278 -23.46 12.00 -6.51
CA TYR A 278 -24.25 11.01 -5.75
C TYR A 278 -25.31 11.66 -4.86
N GLY A 279 -25.48 12.99 -4.92
CA GLY A 279 -26.39 13.77 -4.09
C GLY A 279 -25.70 14.45 -2.90
N ASP A 280 -26.37 15.46 -2.35
CA ASP A 280 -25.83 16.29 -1.27
C ASP A 280 -25.91 15.63 0.10
N SER A 281 -24.89 15.89 0.91
CA SER A 281 -24.74 15.47 2.30
C SER A 281 -24.86 13.95 2.53
N TYR A 282 -24.55 13.15 1.50
CA TYR A 282 -24.42 11.70 1.63
C TYR A 282 -22.97 11.30 1.86
N LYS A 283 -22.80 10.07 2.33
CA LYS A 283 -21.50 9.44 2.54
C LYS A 283 -21.17 8.51 1.39
N LEU A 284 -20.05 8.77 0.72
CA LEU A 284 -19.44 7.90 -0.27
C LEU A 284 -18.36 7.05 0.41
N VAL A 285 -18.33 5.74 0.12
CA VAL A 285 -17.29 4.80 0.56
C VAL A 285 -16.76 4.05 -0.66
N HIS A 286 -15.45 4.04 -0.84
CA HIS A 286 -14.78 3.34 -1.94
C HIS A 286 -13.57 2.57 -1.41
N ASP A 287 -13.35 1.35 -1.91
CA ASP A 287 -12.41 0.38 -1.31
C ASP A 287 -11.19 0.08 -2.21
N PRO A 288 -10.19 0.97 -2.35
CA PRO A 288 -8.90 0.60 -2.91
C PRO A 288 -8.07 -0.30 -1.99
N SER A 289 -7.05 -0.93 -2.57
CA SER A 289 -6.03 -1.66 -1.83
C SER A 289 -4.65 -1.52 -2.48
N ILE A 290 -3.61 -1.80 -1.70
CA ILE A 290 -2.24 -1.94 -2.19
C ILE A 290 -1.69 -3.26 -1.70
N GLY A 291 -0.78 -3.86 -2.46
CA GLY A 291 -0.13 -5.07 -2.00
C GLY A 291 1.12 -5.42 -2.76
N VAL A 292 1.71 -6.54 -2.34
CA VAL A 292 2.86 -7.18 -2.96
C VAL A 292 2.51 -8.60 -3.37
N TYR A 293 3.08 -9.07 -4.48
CA TYR A 293 2.93 -10.47 -4.89
C TYR A 293 3.99 -11.33 -4.19
N GLU A 294 3.56 -12.21 -3.30
CA GLU A 294 4.45 -13.06 -2.49
C GLU A 294 5.37 -13.95 -3.33
N GLU A 295 4.83 -14.46 -4.45
CA GLU A 295 5.54 -15.39 -5.33
C GLU A 295 6.77 -14.75 -5.98
N ALA A 296 6.75 -13.43 -6.23
CA ALA A 296 7.82 -12.71 -6.90
C ALA A 296 9.13 -12.69 -6.11
N PHE A 297 9.05 -12.83 -4.78
CA PHE A 297 10.21 -12.70 -3.89
C PHE A 297 10.61 -14.04 -3.22
N SER A 298 9.84 -15.10 -3.47
CA SER A 298 10.04 -16.45 -2.91
C SER A 298 11.37 -17.14 -3.28
N SER A 299 12.15 -16.59 -4.21
CA SER A 299 13.42 -17.15 -4.68
C SER A 299 14.67 -16.70 -3.88
N GLY A 300 14.53 -15.70 -3.00
CA GLY A 300 15.63 -15.18 -2.18
C GLY A 300 15.70 -15.80 -0.79
N VAL A 301 16.86 -16.37 -0.42
CA VAL A 301 17.17 -16.70 0.99
C VAL A 301 16.86 -15.45 1.83
N PRO A 302 15.96 -15.51 2.83
CA PRO A 302 15.60 -14.34 3.61
C PRO A 302 16.84 -13.61 4.12
N LEU A 303 16.90 -12.28 3.97
CA LEU A 303 18.11 -11.51 4.24
C LEU A 303 18.61 -11.68 5.69
N TYR A 304 17.71 -11.99 6.64
CA TYR A 304 18.07 -12.31 8.03
C TYR A 304 18.84 -13.63 8.21
N ILE A 305 18.84 -14.53 7.21
CA ILE A 305 19.64 -15.77 7.22
C ILE A 305 21.10 -15.48 6.82
N LEU A 306 21.38 -14.39 6.10
CA LEU A 306 22.75 -14.05 5.68
C LEU A 306 23.71 -13.82 6.86
N PRO A 307 23.36 -13.08 7.93
CA PRO A 307 24.21 -12.97 9.13
C PRO A 307 24.48 -14.32 9.80
N VAL A 308 23.48 -15.22 9.84
CA VAL A 308 23.60 -16.56 10.43
C VAL A 308 24.55 -17.42 9.61
N LEU A 309 24.37 -17.44 8.28
CA LEU A 309 25.29 -18.15 7.37
C LEU A 309 26.71 -17.58 7.45
N ALA A 310 26.87 -16.26 7.49
CA ALA A 310 28.17 -15.61 7.65
C ALA A 310 28.86 -16.03 8.96
N ALA A 311 28.12 -16.14 10.06
CA ALA A 311 28.64 -16.63 11.34
C ALA A 311 29.05 -18.12 11.29
N PHE A 312 28.27 -18.97 10.60
CA PHE A 312 28.64 -20.37 10.36
C PHE A 312 29.89 -20.50 9.48
N PHE A 313 30.03 -19.69 8.43
CA PHE A 313 31.23 -19.70 7.58
C PHE A 313 32.46 -19.16 8.32
N ALA A 314 32.32 -18.09 9.09
CA ALA A 314 33.41 -17.52 9.91
C ALA A 314 33.92 -18.52 10.96
N SER A 315 33.01 -19.22 11.64
CA SER A 315 33.37 -20.26 12.62
C SER A 315 34.02 -21.48 11.96
N GLY A 316 33.54 -21.92 10.80
CA GLY A 316 34.17 -22.98 10.01
C GLY A 316 35.60 -22.65 9.54
N LEU A 317 35.81 -21.43 9.04
CA LEU A 317 37.14 -20.93 8.65
C LEU A 317 38.09 -20.82 9.84
N PHE A 318 37.59 -20.39 10.99
CA PHE A 318 38.38 -20.32 12.23
C PHE A 318 38.86 -21.71 12.68
N VAL A 319 37.99 -22.73 12.62
CA VAL A 319 38.36 -24.12 12.92
C VAL A 319 39.40 -24.67 11.93
N LEU A 320 39.25 -24.38 10.63
CA LEU A 320 40.23 -24.77 9.60
C LEU A 320 41.59 -24.10 9.82
N PHE A 321 41.60 -22.81 10.19
CA PHE A 321 42.83 -22.06 10.49
C PHE A 321 43.56 -22.63 11.72
N LEU A 322 42.81 -23.01 12.76
CA LEU A 322 43.34 -23.69 13.95
C LEU A 322 43.89 -25.09 13.63
N LYS A 323 43.30 -25.79 12.64
CA LYS A 323 43.76 -27.12 12.22
C LYS A 323 45.03 -27.06 11.37
N ARG A 324 45.20 -26.02 10.54
CA ARG A 324 46.43 -25.79 9.73
C ARG A 324 47.64 -25.32 10.53
N ARG A 325 47.44 -24.73 11.72
CA ARG A 325 48.53 -24.28 12.61
C ARG A 325 49.11 -25.37 13.52
N LYS A 326 48.60 -26.61 13.45
CA LYS A 326 49.11 -27.78 14.18
C LYS A 326 49.85 -28.72 13.25
#